data_AF-A0A2E4MG35-F1
#
_entry.id   AF-A0A2E4MG35-F1
#
_cell.length_a   1.000
_cell.length_b   1.000
_cell.length_c   1.000
_cell.angle_alpha   90.00
_cell.angle_beta   90.00
_cell.angle_gamma   90.00
#
_symmetry.space_group_name_H-M   'P 1'
#
loop_
_entity.id
_entity.type
_entity.pdbx_description
1 polymer ?
#
loop_
_entity_poly.entity_id
_entity_poly.type
_entity_poly.pdbx_seq_one_letter_code
_entity_poly.pdbx_strand_id
1 'polypeptide(L)'
;RIIKEIIDEFISTRKTYSSYKEALAASFACKAAVKAGDQMENDEMVILINRLFSTEHPYYCPHGRPIIVQLSLEELDKRFERI
;
A
#
# COMPACT_ATOMS: atom_id res chain seq x y z
N ARG A 1 7.81 -20.00 6.16
CA ARG A 1 8.41 -19.27 5.01
C ARG A 1 8.17 -17.76 5.16
N ILE A 2 6.92 -17.30 5.31
CA ILE A 2 6.56 -15.87 5.51
C ILE A 2 7.18 -15.22 6.76
N ILE A 3 7.16 -15.89 7.93
CA ILE A 3 7.75 -15.32 9.16
C ILE A 3 9.24 -14.99 8.98
N LYS A 4 9.98 -15.85 8.28
CA LYS A 4 11.40 -15.64 8.01
C LYS A 4 11.61 -14.43 7.11
N GLU A 5 10.82 -14.30 6.05
CA GLU A 5 10.89 -13.15 5.13
C GLU A 5 10.57 -11.82 5.83
N ILE A 6 9.61 -11.82 6.75
CA ILE A 6 9.28 -10.63 7.56
C ILE A 6 10.48 -10.23 8.42
N ILE A 7 11.12 -11.21 9.07
CA ILE A 7 12.32 -10.99 9.91
C ILE A 7 13.49 -10.48 9.06
N ASP A 8 13.74 -11.09 7.90
CA ASP A 8 14.83 -10.70 7.01
C ASP A 8 14.66 -9.24 6.52
N GLU A 9 13.44 -8.84 6.14
CA GLU A 9 13.12 -7.46 5.73
C GLU A 9 13.17 -6.47 6.91
N PHE A 10 12.76 -6.88 8.11
CA PHE A 10 12.93 -6.07 9.31
C PHE A 10 14.41 -5.82 9.61
N ILE A 11 15.26 -6.84 9.54
CA ILE A 11 16.70 -6.71 9.80
C ILE A 11 17.35 -5.72 8.83
N SER A 12 16.94 -5.72 7.55
CA SER A 12 17.49 -4.83 6.53
C SER A 12 17.02 -3.37 6.66
N THR A 13 15.78 -3.14 7.12
CA THR A 13 15.17 -1.81 7.17
C THR A 13 15.13 -1.16 8.56
N ARG A 14 15.50 -1.88 9.62
CA ARG A 14 15.38 -1.42 11.03
C ARG A 14 16.03 -0.07 11.37
N LYS A 15 17.04 0.39 10.61
CA LYS A 15 17.73 1.67 10.84
C LYS A 15 16.98 2.88 10.28
N THR A 16 16.00 2.66 9.42
CA THR A 16 15.22 3.71 8.74
C THR A 16 14.01 4.15 9.57
N TYR A 17 13.58 3.32 10.52
CA TYR A 17 12.42 3.58 11.36
C TYR A 17 12.83 4.09 12.75
N SER A 18 11.95 4.89 13.36
CA SER A 18 12.16 5.44 14.69
C SER A 18 12.04 4.38 15.80
N SER A 19 11.26 3.32 15.52
CA SER A 19 10.98 2.22 16.42
C SER A 19 11.06 0.87 15.73
N TYR A 20 11.58 -0.14 16.44
CA TYR A 20 11.58 -1.53 15.95
C TYR A 20 10.16 -2.07 15.71
N LYS A 21 9.17 -1.57 16.46
CA LYS A 21 7.76 -1.97 16.28
C LYS A 21 7.22 -1.48 14.94
N GLU A 22 7.57 -0.25 14.54
CA GLU A 22 7.16 0.33 13.26
C GLU A 22 7.76 -0.44 12.08
N ALA A 23 9.06 -0.74 12.15
CA ALA A 23 9.74 -1.52 11.11
C ALA A 23 9.12 -2.92 10.95
N LEU A 24 8.80 -3.60 12.07
CA LEU A 24 8.17 -4.91 12.02
C LEU A 24 6.74 -4.84 11.47
N ALA A 25 5.96 -3.84 11.90
CA ALA A 25 4.58 -3.64 11.42
C ALA A 25 4.53 -3.33 9.92
N ALA A 26 5.45 -2.50 9.43
CA ALA A 26 5.57 -2.18 8.01
C ALA A 26 5.90 -3.42 7.17
N SER A 27 6.88 -4.22 7.60
CA SER A 27 7.25 -5.49 6.94
C SER A 27 6.07 -6.47 6.91
N PHE A 28 5.38 -6.65 8.04
CA PHE A 28 4.18 -7.48 8.12
C PHE A 28 3.09 -6.99 7.16
N ALA A 29 2.78 -5.70 7.16
CA ALA A 29 1.75 -5.11 6.31
C ALA A 29 2.05 -5.32 4.82
N CYS A 30 3.31 -5.17 4.39
CA CYS A 30 3.73 -5.40 3.01
C CYS A 30 3.52 -6.86 2.56
N LYS A 31 3.83 -7.81 3.46
CA LYS A 31 3.69 -9.24 3.14
C LYS A 31 2.25 -9.72 3.16
N ALA A 32 1.42 -9.16 4.05
CA ALA A 32 0.01 -9.48 4.22
C ALA A 32 -0.95 -8.69 3.31
N ALA A 33 -0.46 -7.67 2.61
CA ALA A 33 -1.27 -6.88 1.69
C ALA A 33 -1.84 -7.74 0.55
N VAL A 34 -3.01 -7.34 0.05
CA VAL A 34 -3.54 -7.76 -1.26
C VAL A 34 -2.56 -7.32 -2.34
N LYS A 35 -2.23 -8.21 -3.27
CA LYS A 35 -1.19 -8.02 -4.29
C LYS A 35 -1.77 -8.07 -5.69
N ALA A 36 -0.96 -7.61 -6.64
CA ALA A 36 -1.30 -7.73 -8.06
C ALA A 36 -1.55 -9.20 -8.42
N GLY A 37 -2.71 -9.46 -9.02
CA GLY A 37 -3.14 -10.80 -9.42
C GLY A 37 -4.07 -11.50 -8.43
N ASP A 38 -4.22 -10.97 -7.21
CA ASP A 38 -5.22 -11.49 -6.26
C ASP A 38 -6.62 -11.17 -6.79
N GLN A 39 -7.48 -12.19 -6.83
CA GLN A 39 -8.89 -12.02 -7.18
C GLN A 39 -9.65 -11.47 -5.96
N MET A 40 -10.59 -10.57 -6.22
CA MET A 40 -11.44 -9.98 -5.19
C MET A 40 -12.87 -9.86 -5.72
N GLU A 41 -13.83 -10.12 -4.85
CA GLU A 41 -15.23 -9.79 -5.11
C GLU A 41 -15.48 -8.28 -4.89
N ASN A 42 -16.51 -7.73 -5.53
CA ASN A 42 -16.82 -6.30 -5.43
C ASN A 42 -16.99 -5.83 -3.97
N ASP A 43 -17.64 -6.62 -3.13
CA ASP A 43 -17.84 -6.29 -1.72
C ASP A 43 -16.52 -6.22 -0.95
N GLU A 44 -15.55 -7.09 -1.27
CA GLU A 44 -14.22 -7.08 -0.67
C GLU A 44 -13.44 -5.82 -1.08
N MET A 45 -13.58 -5.38 -2.33
CA MET A 45 -12.96 -4.14 -2.80
C MET A 45 -13.53 -2.93 -2.07
N VAL A 46 -14.85 -2.86 -1.90
CA VAL A 46 -15.50 -1.78 -1.13
C VAL A 46 -15.01 -1.76 0.31
N ILE A 47 -14.94 -2.92 0.96
CA ILE A 47 -14.40 -3.04 2.32
C ILE A 47 -12.94 -2.59 2.38
N LEU A 48 -12.11 -2.97 1.41
CA LEU A 48 -10.70 -2.57 1.35
C LEU A 48 -10.55 -1.04 1.30
N ILE A 49 -11.32 -0.37 0.45
CA ILE A 49 -11.31 1.09 0.32
C ILE A 49 -11.81 1.76 1.60
N ASN A 50 -12.90 1.27 2.20
CA ASN A 50 -13.40 1.81 3.46
C ASN A 50 -12.36 1.66 4.58
N ARG A 51 -11.67 0.52 4.66
CA ARG A 51 -10.59 0.29 5.64
C ARG A 51 -9.40 1.22 5.41
N LEU A 52 -9.03 1.49 4.16
CA LEU A 52 -7.97 2.44 3.83
C LEU A 52 -8.29 3.84 4.38
N PHE A 53 -9.48 4.36 4.09
CA PHE A 53 -9.92 5.68 4.55
C PHE A 53 -10.22 5.76 6.06
N SER A 54 -10.26 4.61 6.74
CA SER A 54 -10.35 4.55 8.20
C SER A 54 -8.98 4.67 8.89
N THR A 55 -7.87 4.69 8.14
CA THR A 55 -6.52 4.87 8.69
C THR A 55 -6.19 6.35 8.88
N GLU A 56 -5.23 6.65 9.77
CA GLU A 56 -4.77 8.03 10.01
C GLU A 56 -4.10 8.66 8.78
N HIS A 57 -3.47 7.84 7.92
CA HIS A 57 -2.68 8.30 6.78
C HIS A 57 -3.01 7.51 5.49
N PRO A 58 -4.16 7.76 4.84
CA PRO A 58 -4.65 6.93 3.74
C PRO A 58 -3.91 7.13 2.40
N TYR A 59 -3.05 8.14 2.29
CA TYR A 59 -2.42 8.53 1.02
C TYR A 59 -1.05 7.90 0.79
N TYR A 60 -0.38 7.43 1.84
CA TYR A 60 0.96 6.85 1.77
C TYR A 60 1.00 5.53 2.51
N CYS A 61 1.68 4.54 1.94
CA CYS A 61 1.91 3.28 2.64
C CYS A 61 2.95 3.48 3.76
N PRO A 62 3.10 2.53 4.70
CA PRO A 62 4.11 2.61 5.76
C PRO A 62 5.56 2.80 5.28
N HIS A 63 5.84 2.52 4.00
CA HIS A 63 7.15 2.72 3.35
C HIS A 63 7.25 4.03 2.54
N GLY A 64 6.22 4.88 2.57
CA GLY A 64 6.20 6.18 1.90
C GLY A 64 5.76 6.18 0.43
N ARG A 65 5.32 5.05 -0.14
CA ARG A 65 4.79 5.03 -1.51
C ARG A 65 3.37 5.61 -1.54
N PRO A 66 3.02 6.45 -2.52
CA PRO A 66 1.65 6.92 -2.69
C PRO A 66 0.72 5.74 -2.98
N ILE A 67 -0.46 5.73 -2.34
CA ILE A 67 -1.47 4.67 -2.50
C ILE A 67 -2.48 5.02 -3.59
N ILE A 68 -2.84 6.30 -3.70
CA ILE A 68 -3.89 6.79 -4.60
C ILE A 68 -3.24 7.70 -5.66
N VAL A 69 -3.61 7.49 -6.91
CA VAL A 69 -3.32 8.39 -8.02
C VAL A 69 -4.65 8.86 -8.58
N GLN A 70 -4.80 10.18 -8.73
CA GLN A 70 -5.97 10.79 -9.36
C GLN A 70 -5.61 11.19 -10.78
N LEU A 71 -6.44 10.77 -11.74
CA LEU A 71 -6.36 11.20 -13.13
C LEU A 71 -7.60 12.05 -13.42
N SER A 72 -7.42 13.32 -13.79
CA SER A 72 -8.55 14.17 -14.18
C SER A 72 -9.06 13.80 -15.57
N LEU A 73 -10.30 14.19 -15.89
CA LEU A 73 -10.83 14.01 -17.24
C LEU A 73 -10.01 14.78 -18.27
N GLU A 74 -9.55 16.00 -17.97
CA GLU A 74 -8.70 16.75 -18.91
C GLU A 74 -7.33 16.07 -19.11
N GLU A 75 -6.77 15.48 -18.06
CA GLU A 75 -5.52 14.72 -18.17
C GLU A 75 -5.69 13.48 -19.05
N LEU A 76 -6.81 12.76 -18.87
CA LEU A 76 -7.15 11.63 -19.73
C LEU A 76 -7.31 12.09 -21.18
N ASP A 77 -8.08 13.14 -21.44
CA ASP A 77 -8.29 13.64 -22.80
C ASP A 77 -6.98 14.07 -23.48
N LYS A 78 -6.08 14.75 -22.76
CA LYS A 78 -4.73 15.08 -23.26
C LYS A 78 -3.91 13.83 -23.62
N ARG A 79 -3.95 12.79 -22.79
CA ARG A 79 -3.19 11.54 -23.03
C ARG A 79 -3.71 10.77 -24.24
N PHE A 80 -4.97 10.97 -24.62
CA PHE A 80 -5.57 10.41 -25.83
C PHE A 80 -5.62 11.39 -27.01
N GLU A 81 -4.91 12.53 -26.93
CA GLU A 81 -4.85 13.55 -27.99
C GLU A 81 -6.22 14.10 -28.41
N ARG A 82 -7.14 14.24 -27.45
CA ARG A 82 -8.51 14.73 -27.68
C ARG A 82 -8.66 16.24 -27.42
N ILE A 83 -7.62 16.88 -26.88
CA ILE A 83 -7.50 18.33 -26.59
C ILE A 83 -6.07 18.76 -26.93
#